data_AF-A0A5K7YXN1-F1
#
_entry.id   AF-A0A5K7YXN1-F1
#
_cell.length_a   1.000
_cell.length_b   1.000
_cell.length_c   1.000
_cell.angle_alpha   90.00
_cell.angle_beta   90.00
_cell.angle_gamma   90.00
#
_symmetry.space_group_name_H-M   'P 1'
#
loop_
_entity.id
_entity.type
_entity.pdbx_description
1 polymer ?
#
loop_
_entity_poly.entity_id
_entity_poly.type
_entity_poly.pdbx_seq_one_letter_code
_entity_poly.pdbx_strand_id
1 'polypeptide(L)' 'MTILKAIPVLVAAFFLGNWFLSEVRKAKIAGKPWYAPYLTVPGILILIVFMIPVYLRFFH' A
#
# COMPACT_ATOMS: atom_id res chain seq x y z
N MET A 1 15.87 18.39 0.53
CA MET A 1 15.70 16.98 0.93
C MET A 1 16.97 16.23 0.57
N THR A 2 17.82 15.89 1.55
CA THR A 2 19.01 15.07 1.27
C THR A 2 18.57 13.66 0.87
N ILE A 3 19.11 13.15 -0.24
CA ILE A 3 18.78 11.83 -0.82
C ILE A 3 18.80 10.71 0.23
N LEU A 4 19.69 10.82 1.23
CA LEU A 4 19.78 9.91 2.37
C LEU A 4 18.45 9.74 3.14
N LYS A 5 17.61 10.78 3.23
CA LYS A 5 16.30 10.70 3.91
C LYS A 5 15.24 9.97 3.10
N ALA A 6 15.45 9.77 1.80
CA ALA A 6 14.52 9.01 0.96
C ALA A 6 14.72 7.50 1.10
N ILE A 7 15.92 7.04 1.49
CA ILE A 7 16.26 5.62 1.60
C ILE A 7 15.27 4.87 2.50
N PRO A 8 14.96 5.32 3.73
CA PRO A 8 14.02 4.61 4.60
C PRO A 8 12.61 4.52 4.00
N VAL A 9 12.17 5.57 3.31
CA VAL A 9 10.85 5.64 2.67
C VAL A 9 10.75 4.63 1.52
N LEU A 10 11.79 4.55 0.69
CA LEU A 10 11.86 3.59 -0.41
C LEU A 10 11.89 2.15 0.10
N VAL A 11 12.65 1.89 1.16
CA VAL A 11 12.70 0.57 1.79
C VAL A 11 11.32 0.19 2.34
N ALA A 12 10.66 1.09 3.08
CA ALA A 12 9.31 0.86 3.60
C ALA A 12 8.30 0.58 2.46
N ALA A 13 8.36 1.36 1.37
CA ALA A 13 7.51 1.16 0.21
C ALA A 13 7.77 -0.20 -0.47
N PHE A 14 9.03 -0.62 -0.58
CA PHE A 14 9.40 -1.91 -1.15
C PHE A 14 8.83 -3.08 -0.32
N PHE A 15 9.00 -3.04 1.00
CA PHE A 15 8.45 -4.08 1.90
C PHE A 15 6.93 -4.15 1.82
N LEU A 16 6.24 -3.01 1.89
CA LEU A 16 4.78 -2.96 1.82
C LEU A 16 4.27 -3.43 0.44
N GLY A 17 4.92 -3.01 -0.63
CA GLY A 17 4.58 -3.42 -2.00
C GLY A 17 4.72 -4.92 -2.22
N ASN A 18 5.82 -5.53 -1.77
CA ASN A 18 6.01 -6.99 -1.86
C ASN A 18 4.96 -7.76 -1.04
N TRP A 19 4.59 -7.24 0.13
CA TRP A 19 3.55 -7.85 0.94
C TRP A 19 2.20 -7.82 0.23
N PHE A 20 1.81 -6.67 -0.33
CA PHE A 20 0.58 -6.57 -1.12
C PHE A 20 0.61 -7.47 -2.36
N LEU A 21 1.74 -7.58 -3.05
CA LEU A 21 1.90 -8.44 -4.22
C LEU A 21 1.68 -9.92 -3.88
N SER A 22 2.10 -10.35 -2.68
CA SER A 22 1.83 -11.70 -2.16
C SER A 22 0.32 -11.95 -2.01
N GLU A 23 -0.41 -10.99 -1.44
CA GLU A 23 -1.87 -11.09 -1.29
C GLU A 23 -2.60 -11.06 -2.64
N VAL A 24 -2.14 -10.26 -3.60
CA VAL A 24 -2.66 -10.27 -4.97
C VAL A 24 -2.45 -11.64 -5.62
N ARG A 25 -1.27 -12.25 -5.46
CA ARG A 25 -0.99 -13.58 -6.00
C ARG A 25 -1.89 -14.63 -5.36
N LYS A 26 -2.06 -14.60 -4.03
CA LYS A 26 -2.98 -15.50 -3.31
C LYS A 26 -4.43 -15.33 -3.79
N ALA A 27 -4.90 -14.09 -3.95
CA ALA A 27 -6.25 -13.80 -4.43
C ALA A 27 -6.47 -14.28 -5.87
N LYS A 28 -5.47 -14.10 -6.74
CA LYS A 28 -5.49 -14.60 -8.13
C LYS A 28 -5.59 -16.12 -8.19
N ILE A 29 -4.79 -16.83 -7.39
CA ILE A 29 -4.83 -18.30 -7.31
C ILE A 29 -6.19 -18.78 -6.78
N ALA A 30 -6.76 -18.06 -5.81
CA ALA A 30 -8.06 -18.38 -5.23
C ALA A 30 -9.27 -17.96 -6.11
N GLY A 31 -9.06 -17.39 -7.31
CA GLY A 31 -10.14 -16.91 -8.18
C GLY A 31 -10.98 -15.78 -7.56
N LYS A 32 -10.42 -15.05 -6.58
CA LYS A 32 -11.13 -13.98 -5.88
C LYS A 32 -11.28 -12.73 -6.76
N PRO A 33 -12.29 -11.89 -6.50
CA PRO A 33 -12.49 -10.66 -7.25
C PRO A 33 -11.30 -9.71 -7.08
N TRP A 34 -11.10 -8.83 -8.07
CA TRP A 34 -9.97 -7.91 -8.17
C TRP A 34 -9.81 -6.98 -6.96
N TYR A 35 -10.91 -6.66 -6.26
CA TYR A 35 -10.88 -5.79 -5.08
C TYR A 35 -10.51 -6.54 -3.78
N ALA A 36 -10.49 -7.87 -3.77
CA ALA A 36 -10.23 -8.67 -2.58
C ALA A 36 -8.86 -8.40 -1.92
N PRO A 37 -7.75 -8.17 -2.64
CA PRO A 37 -6.48 -7.81 -2.03
C PRO A 37 -6.53 -6.51 -1.22
N TYR A 38 -7.42 -5.57 -1.55
CA TYR A 38 -7.56 -4.31 -0.81
C TYR A 38 -8.23 -4.48 0.55
N LEU A 39 -8.93 -5.60 0.77
CA LEU A 39 -9.53 -5.96 2.05
C LEU A 39 -8.55 -6.69 3.00
N THR A 40 -7.29 -6.86 2.58
CA THR A 40 -6.24 -7.46 3.41
C THR A 40 -5.49 -6.39 4.20
N VAL A 41 -4.77 -6.80 5.25
CA VAL A 41 -3.92 -5.89 6.06
C VAL A 41 -3.02 -4.99 5.20
N PRO A 42 -2.20 -5.51 4.25
CA PRO A 42 -1.39 -4.64 3.40
C PRO A 42 -2.21 -3.77 2.46
N GLY A 43 -3.36 -4.24 1.97
CA GLY A 43 -4.26 -3.46 1.11
C GLY A 43 -4.86 -2.25 1.84
N ILE A 44 -5.29 -2.44 3.08
CA ILE A 44 -5.83 -1.37 3.93
C ILE A 44 -4.74 -0.32 4.23
N LEU A 45 -3.50 -0.75 4.49
CA LEU A 45 -2.38 0.18 4.69
C LEU A 45 -2.15 1.07 3.46
N ILE A 46 -2.21 0.50 2.26
CA ILE A 46 -2.09 1.27 1.01
C ILE A 46 -3.24 2.27 0.87
N LEU A 47 -4.48 1.85 1.17
CA LEU A 47 -5.65 2.73 1.14
C LEU A 47 -5.50 3.91 2.09
N ILE A 48 -5.05 3.67 3.33
CA ILE A 48 -4.80 4.72 4.32
C ILE A 48 -3.76 5.72 3.79
N VAL A 49 -2.63 5.24 3.25
CA VAL A 49 -1.58 6.10 2.69
C VAL A 49 -2.14 6.96 1.54
N PHE A 50 -2.99 6.39 0.69
CA PHE A 50 -3.66 7.14 -0.38
C PHE A 50 -4.67 8.17 0.14
N MET A 51 -5.27 7.95 1.31
CA MET A 51 -6.21 8.90 1.94
C MET A 51 -5.50 10.07 2.61
N ILE A 52 -4.21 9.97 2.98
CA ILE A 52 -3.45 11.07 3.59
C ILE A 52 -3.53 12.38 2.79
N PRO A 53 -3.20 12.43 1.48
CA PRO A 53 -3.28 13.67 0.71
C PRO A 53 -4.71 14.19 0.56
N VAL A 54 -5.71 13.30 0.51
CA VAL A 54 -7.13 13.68 0.45
C VAL A 54 -7.51 14.36 1.77
N TYR A 55 -7.17 13.73 2.90
CA TYR A 55 -7.43 14.29 4.22
C TYR A 55 -6.76 15.65 4.40
N LEU A 56 -5.47 15.76 4.06
CA LEU A 56 -4.71 17.01 4.18
C LEU A 56 -5.25 18.13 3.29
N ARG A 57 -5.93 17.83 2.18
CA ARG A 57 -6.49 18.85 1.29
C ARG A 57 -7.86 19.38 1.71
N PHE A 58 -8.66 18.55 2.38
CA PHE A 58 -10.04 18.91 2.74
C PHE A 58 -10.22 19.31 4.21
N PHE A 59 -9.33 18.86 5.11
CA PHE A 59 -9.44 19.06 6.55
C PHE A 59 -8.28 19.88 7.15
N HIS A 60 -7.29 20.25 6.35
CA HIS A 60 -6.18 21.15 6.72
C HIS A 60 -6.06 22.26 5.68
#